data_AF-A0A931LPY7-F1
#
_entry.id   AF-A0A931LPY7-F1
#
_cell.length_a   1.000
_cell.length_b   1.000
_cell.length_c   1.000
_cell.angle_alpha   90.00
_cell.angle_beta   90.00
_cell.angle_gamma   90.00
#
_symmetry.space_group_name_H-M   'P 1'
#
loop_
_entity.id
_entity.type
_entity.pdbx_description
1 polymer ?
#
loop_
_entity_poly.entity_id
_entity_poly.type
_entity_poly.pdbx_seq_one_letter_code
_entity_poly.pdbx_strand_id
1 'polypeptide(L)'
;MNINWLKAIVAGMAGTAAMTVVAMMAGPMMGIDMNVPQMLSGFMNLPIAVGWVAHFMIGTVLALIYAIVFVGFLPGPPVARGALYGLVPFLLAQIMVMPMMGAGFFSSGMSDKALAAGWVVS
;
A
#
# COMPACT_ATOMS: atom_id res chain seq x y z
N MET A 1 -0.54 -18.27 -21.15
CA MET A 1 0.34 -17.16 -20.70
C MET A 1 1.46 -17.76 -19.87
N ASN A 2 2.72 -17.47 -20.20
CA ASN A 2 3.85 -17.88 -19.38
C ASN A 2 4.11 -16.81 -18.32
N ILE A 3 3.64 -17.05 -17.09
CA ILE A 3 3.86 -16.14 -15.97
C ILE A 3 5.33 -16.25 -15.54
N ASN A 4 6.04 -15.12 -15.57
CA ASN A 4 7.38 -15.05 -15.00
C ASN A 4 7.27 -14.65 -13.53
N TRP A 5 7.32 -15.66 -12.65
CA TRP A 5 7.15 -15.49 -11.20
C TRP A 5 8.16 -14.52 -10.60
N LEU A 6 9.42 -14.60 -11.01
CA LEU A 6 10.47 -13.69 -10.52
C LEU A 6 10.16 -12.23 -10.87
N LYS A 7 9.73 -11.96 -12.11
CA LYS A 7 9.33 -10.62 -12.52
C LYS A 7 8.14 -10.10 -11.72
N ALA A 8 7.15 -10.93 -11.43
CA ALA A 8 5.98 -10.52 -10.64
C ALA A 8 6.36 -10.21 -9.19
N ILE A 9 7.20 -11.03 -8.56
CA ILE A 9 7.69 -10.80 -7.20
C ILE A 9 8.51 -9.51 -7.13
N VAL A 10 9.47 -9.34 -8.03
CA VAL A 10 10.30 -8.13 -8.10
C VAL A 10 9.45 -6.89 -8.38
N ALA A 11 8.44 -6.99 -9.26
CA ALA A 11 7.51 -5.89 -9.52
C ALA A 11 6.68 -5.53 -8.27
N GLY A 12 6.24 -6.52 -7.50
CA GLY A 12 5.55 -6.28 -6.22
C GLY A 12 6.43 -5.58 -5.21
N MET A 13 7.66 -6.06 -4.99
CA MET A 13 8.61 -5.41 -4.10
C MET A 13 8.96 -3.98 -4.54
N ALA A 14 9.23 -3.78 -5.83
CA ALA A 14 9.55 -2.47 -6.39
C ALA A 14 8.37 -1.51 -6.29
N GLY A 15 7.15 -1.98 -6.58
CA GLY A 15 5.93 -1.19 -6.46
C GLY A 15 5.65 -0.77 -5.02
N THR A 16 5.82 -1.68 -4.06
CA THR A 16 5.72 -1.35 -2.63
C THR A 16 6.75 -0.30 -2.24
N ALA A 17 8.04 -0.52 -2.56
CA ALA A 17 9.10 0.42 -2.21
C ALA A 17 8.84 1.82 -2.80
N ALA A 18 8.44 1.89 -4.08
CA ALA A 18 8.11 3.17 -4.73
C ALA A 18 6.93 3.87 -4.02
N MET A 19 5.87 3.12 -3.67
CA MET A 19 4.74 3.68 -2.94
C MET A 19 5.14 4.15 -1.54
N THR A 20 5.95 3.39 -0.81
CA THR A 20 6.45 3.79 0.51
C THR A 20 7.24 5.09 0.42
N VAL A 21 8.13 5.23 -0.57
CA VAL A 21 8.89 6.46 -0.78
C VAL A 21 7.95 7.64 -1.04
N VAL A 22 6.97 7.48 -1.94
CA VAL A 22 5.98 8.53 -2.22
C VAL A 22 5.19 8.89 -0.96
N ALA A 23 4.73 7.90 -0.18
CA ALA A 23 3.99 8.12 1.04
C ALA A 23 4.82 8.88 2.09
N MET A 24 6.08 8.49 2.29
CA MET A 24 6.98 9.17 3.22
C MET A 24 7.33 10.60 2.77
N MET A 25 7.36 10.87 1.47
CA MET A 25 7.53 12.24 0.95
C MET A 25 6.24 13.06 1.05
N ALA A 26 5.07 12.43 0.88
CA ALA A 26 3.77 13.07 0.94
C ALA A 26 3.32 13.37 2.37
N GLY A 27 3.65 12.50 3.32
CA GLY A 27 3.25 12.60 4.71
C GLY A 27 3.57 13.96 5.35
N PRO A 28 4.83 14.45 5.30
CA PRO A 28 5.19 15.74 5.85
C PRO A 28 4.37 16.92 5.27
N MET A 29 3.97 16.85 4.00
CA MET A 29 3.11 17.87 3.39
C MET A 29 1.69 17.87 3.97
N MET A 30 1.27 16.75 4.56
CA MET A 30 -0.02 16.57 5.24
C MET A 30 0.10 16.67 6.77
N GLY A 31 1.28 16.97 7.31
CA GLY A 31 1.54 17.05 8.75
C GLY A 31 1.52 15.70 9.48
N ILE A 32 1.59 14.58 8.77
CA ILE A 32 1.49 13.22 9.31
C ILE A 32 2.64 12.34 8.81
N ASP A 33 3.21 11.49 9.65
CA ASP A 33 4.16 10.47 9.23
C ASP A 33 3.40 9.29 8.59
N MET A 34 3.45 9.19 7.26
CA MET A 34 2.81 8.12 6.48
C MET A 34 3.72 6.91 6.32
N ASN A 35 4.39 6.48 7.39
CA ASN A 35 5.18 5.26 7.41
C ASN A 35 4.26 4.02 7.51
N VAL A 36 3.84 3.50 6.36
CA VAL A 36 2.91 2.35 6.28
C VAL A 36 3.40 1.12 7.06
N PRO A 37 4.68 0.69 6.99
CA PRO A 37 5.21 -0.37 7.85
C PRO A 37 5.01 -0.11 9.35
N GLN A 38 5.26 1.12 9.81
CA GLN A 38 5.06 1.50 11.20
C GLN A 38 3.57 1.43 11.58
N MET A 39 2.69 1.92 10.72
CA MET A 39 1.24 1.84 10.93
C MET A 39 0.75 0.38 11.04
N LEU A 40 1.23 -0.52 10.17
CA LEU A 40 0.90 -1.95 10.24
C LEU A 40 1.42 -2.60 11.53
N SER A 41 2.67 -2.30 11.91
CA SER A 41 3.26 -2.85 13.12
C SER A 41 2.51 -2.42 14.38
N GLY A 42 2.11 -1.15 14.46
CA GLY A 42 1.27 -0.63 15.55
C GLY A 42 -0.11 -1.28 15.59
N PHE A 43 -0.76 -1.46 14.43
CA PHE A 43 -2.06 -2.13 14.35
C PHE A 43 -2.01 -3.58 14.81
N MET A 44 -0.94 -4.31 14.48
CA MET A 44 -0.74 -5.70 14.89
C MET A 44 -0.17 -5.84 16.30
N ASN A 45 0.26 -4.74 16.93
CA ASN A 45 1.03 -4.72 18.18
C ASN A 45 2.29 -5.62 18.11
N LEU A 46 3.02 -5.54 16.99
CA LEU A 46 4.22 -6.32 16.71
C LEU A 46 5.42 -5.40 16.40
N PRO A 47 6.66 -5.92 16.41
CA PRO A 47 7.84 -5.13 16.06
C PRO A 47 7.77 -4.58 14.64
N ILE A 48 8.38 -3.40 14.41
CA ILE A 48 8.40 -2.72 13.10
C ILE A 48 8.95 -3.60 11.96
N ALA A 49 9.88 -4.51 12.26
CA ALA A 49 10.40 -5.48 11.29
C ALA A 49 9.28 -6.36 10.70
N VAL A 50 8.29 -6.74 11.51
CA VAL A 50 7.12 -7.49 11.03
C VAL A 50 6.22 -6.62 10.15
N GLY A 51 6.07 -5.34 10.49
CA GLY A 51 5.36 -4.36 9.65
C GLY A 51 5.96 -4.25 8.25
N TRP A 52 7.29 -4.21 8.14
CA TRP A 52 7.99 -4.22 6.86
C TRP A 52 7.76 -5.50 6.07
N VAL A 53 7.91 -6.66 6.71
CA VAL A 53 7.65 -7.96 6.09
C VAL A 53 6.22 -8.03 5.57
N ALA A 54 5.24 -7.64 6.39
CA ALA A 54 3.84 -7.61 5.99
C ALA A 54 3.59 -6.66 4.82
N HIS A 55 4.19 -5.47 4.83
CA HIS A 55 4.02 -4.48 3.76
C HIS A 55 4.52 -4.99 2.40
N PHE A 56 5.72 -5.58 2.36
CA PHE A 56 6.28 -6.16 1.14
C PHE A 56 5.57 -7.44 0.71
N MET A 57 5.12 -8.26 1.66
CA MET A 57 4.32 -9.45 1.38
C MET A 57 3.00 -9.07 0.70
N ILE A 58 2.27 -8.08 1.24
CA ILE A 58 1.00 -7.62 0.66
C ILE A 58 1.20 -7.13 -0.78
N GLY A 59 2.21 -6.30 -1.04
CA GLY A 59 2.49 -5.81 -2.40
C GLY A 59 2.89 -6.93 -3.37
N THR A 60 3.66 -7.91 -2.90
CA THR A 60 4.00 -9.10 -3.69
C THR A 60 2.76 -9.91 -4.04
N VAL A 61 1.87 -10.15 -3.08
CA VAL A 61 0.60 -10.87 -3.31
C VAL A 61 -0.28 -10.12 -4.32
N LEU A 62 -0.39 -8.80 -4.21
CA LEU A 62 -1.14 -7.98 -5.16
C LEU A 62 -0.54 -8.05 -6.58
N ALA A 63 0.78 -7.99 -6.72
CA ALA A 63 1.44 -8.13 -8.02
C ALA A 63 1.22 -9.51 -8.65
N LEU A 64 1.20 -10.57 -7.83
CA LEU A 64 0.86 -11.93 -8.28
C LEU A 64 -0.61 -12.02 -8.72
N ILE A 65 -1.54 -11.44 -7.96
CA ILE A 65 -2.97 -11.37 -8.34
C ILE A 65 -3.11 -10.66 -9.69
N TYR A 66 -2.41 -9.54 -9.91
CA TYR A 66 -2.38 -8.88 -11.21
C TYR A 66 -1.88 -9.80 -12.33
N ALA A 67 -0.75 -10.46 -12.13
CA ALA A 67 -0.11 -11.30 -13.14
C ALA A 67 -0.93 -12.56 -13.49
N ILE A 68 -1.67 -13.12 -12.53
CA ILE A 68 -2.46 -14.33 -12.71
C ILE A 68 -3.85 -14.00 -13.25
N VAL A 69 -4.52 -13.01 -12.64
CA VAL A 69 -5.93 -12.75 -12.88
C VAL A 69 -6.10 -11.62 -13.89
N PHE A 70 -5.50 -10.45 -13.68
CA PHE A 70 -5.91 -9.21 -14.37
C PHE A 70 -5.16 -8.89 -15.66
N VAL A 71 -3.95 -9.43 -15.87
CA VAL A 71 -3.08 -9.06 -17.00
C VAL A 71 -3.72 -9.30 -18.38
N GLY A 72 -4.63 -10.29 -18.47
CA GLY A 72 -5.36 -10.63 -19.68
C GLY A 72 -6.66 -9.86 -19.90
N PHE A 73 -7.23 -9.24 -18.86
CA PHE A 73 -8.50 -8.50 -18.93
C PHE A 73 -8.31 -7.00 -19.14
N LEU A 74 -7.18 -6.45 -18.68
CA LEU A 74 -6.95 -5.01 -18.72
C LEU A 74 -6.46 -4.56 -20.11
N PRO A 75 -7.12 -3.56 -20.74
CA PRO A 75 -6.75 -3.08 -22.05
C PRO A 75 -5.50 -2.18 -22.01
N GLY A 76 -4.90 -1.96 -23.19
CA GLY A 76 -3.82 -1.00 -23.37
C GLY A 76 -2.40 -1.57 -23.17
N PRO A 77 -1.37 -0.71 -23.20
CA PRO A 77 0.03 -1.08 -23.02
C PRO A 77 0.35 -1.46 -21.56
N PRO A 78 1.49 -2.14 -21.29
CA PRO A 78 1.83 -2.66 -19.96
C PRO A 78 1.75 -1.64 -18.82
N VAL A 79 2.22 -0.41 -19.06
CA VAL A 79 2.18 0.68 -18.07
C VAL A 79 0.74 1.07 -17.73
N ALA A 80 -0.12 1.20 -18.75
CA ALA A 80 -1.53 1.53 -18.55
C ALA A 80 -2.26 0.45 -17.75
N ARG A 81 -2.00 -0.83 -18.05
CA ARG A 81 -2.57 -1.96 -17.29
C ARG A 81 -2.16 -1.93 -15.82
N GLY A 82 -0.88 -1.66 -15.54
CA GLY A 82 -0.39 -1.52 -14.17
C GLY A 82 -1.05 -0.36 -13.43
N ALA A 83 -1.16 0.81 -14.09
CA ALA A 83 -1.82 1.98 -13.52
C ALA A 83 -3.31 1.74 -13.23
N LEU A 84 -4.03 1.14 -14.18
CA LEU A 84 -5.44 0.75 -14.02
C LEU A 84 -5.61 -0.26 -12.89
N TYR A 85 -4.75 -1.28 -12.83
CA TYR A 85 -4.80 -2.25 -11.75
C TYR A 85 -4.53 -1.60 -10.39
N GLY A 86 -3.60 -0.65 -10.30
CA GLY A 86 -3.25 0.06 -9.06
C GLY A 86 -4.43 0.80 -8.41
N LEU A 87 -5.45 1.18 -9.18
CA LEU A 87 -6.68 1.75 -8.65
C LEU A 87 -7.44 0.77 -7.75
N VAL A 88 -7.37 -0.53 -8.03
CA VAL A 88 -8.06 -1.56 -7.24
C VAL A 88 -7.53 -1.63 -5.81
N PRO A 89 -6.25 -1.94 -5.54
CA PRO A 89 -5.73 -1.96 -4.17
C PRO A 89 -5.78 -0.58 -3.51
N PHE A 90 -5.65 0.52 -4.27
CA PHE A 90 -5.84 1.86 -3.73
C PHE A 90 -7.27 2.05 -3.18
N LEU A 91 -8.30 1.74 -3.96
CA LEU A 91 -9.68 1.87 -3.52
C LEU A 91 -9.99 0.92 -2.36
N LEU A 92 -9.53 -0.34 -2.42
CA LEU A 92 -9.68 -1.28 -1.30
C LEU A 92 -9.03 -0.74 -0.02
N ALA A 93 -7.86 -0.09 -0.13
CA ALA A 93 -7.24 0.57 1.01
C ALA A 93 -8.13 1.69 1.55
N GLN A 94 -8.63 2.59 0.70
CA GLN A 94 -9.42 3.75 1.13
C GLN A 94 -10.81 3.40 1.71
N ILE A 95 -11.45 2.32 1.25
CA ILE A 95 -12.82 1.97 1.66
C ILE A 95 -12.91 0.82 2.66
N MET A 96 -11.83 0.05 2.85
CA MET A 96 -11.81 -1.04 3.84
C MET A 96 -10.68 -0.86 4.85
N VAL A 97 -9.43 -0.75 4.39
CA VAL A 97 -8.27 -0.73 5.30
C VAL A 97 -8.28 0.52 6.18
N MET A 98 -8.46 1.70 5.60
CA MET A 98 -8.47 2.96 6.36
C MET A 98 -9.63 3.02 7.38
N PRO A 99 -10.88 2.64 7.04
CA PRO A 99 -11.94 2.49 8.03
C PRO A 99 -11.65 1.48 9.14
N MET A 100 -11.07 0.32 8.80
CA MET A 100 -10.69 -0.70 9.80
C MET A 100 -9.63 -0.20 10.78
N MET A 101 -8.73 0.67 10.31
CA MET A 101 -7.75 1.36 11.15
C MET A 101 -8.33 2.58 11.88
N GLY A 102 -9.63 2.87 11.70
CA GLY A 102 -10.33 3.97 12.35
C GLY A 102 -10.08 5.34 11.72
N ALA A 103 -9.47 5.41 10.54
CA ALA A 103 -9.18 6.65 9.80
C ALA A 103 -10.33 7.09 8.88
N GLY A 104 -11.48 6.40 8.91
CA GLY A 104 -12.65 6.74 8.09
C GLY A 104 -12.50 6.38 6.60
N PHE A 105 -13.55 6.61 5.82
CA PHE A 105 -13.53 6.44 4.37
C PHE A 105 -12.66 7.51 3.73
N PHE A 106 -11.84 7.11 2.75
CA PHE A 106 -10.92 8.03 2.06
C PHE A 106 -9.98 8.79 3.03
N SER A 107 -9.63 8.15 4.15
CA SER A 107 -8.73 8.73 5.15
C SER A 107 -9.23 10.02 5.81
N SER A 108 -10.55 10.26 5.83
CA SER A 108 -11.15 11.51 6.33
C SER A 108 -10.89 11.82 7.81
N GLY A 109 -10.63 10.79 8.63
CA GLY A 109 -10.28 10.91 10.06
C GLY A 109 -8.80 10.64 10.34
N MET A 110 -7.94 10.62 9.32
CA MET A 110 -6.53 10.25 9.46
C MET A 110 -5.75 11.20 10.38
N SER A 111 -6.02 12.51 10.33
CA SER A 111 -5.37 13.52 11.19
C SER A 111 -5.56 13.23 12.68
N ASP A 112 -6.80 12.93 13.07
CA ASP A 112 -7.18 12.75 14.47
C ASP A 112 -6.56 11.47 15.05
N LYS A 113 -6.47 10.42 14.23
CA LYS A 113 -5.79 9.18 14.61
C LYS A 113 -4.28 9.31 14.61
N ALA A 114 -3.69 10.04 13.66
CA ALA A 114 -2.27 10.33 13.66
C ALA A 114 -1.85 11.10 14.93
N LEU A 115 -2.67 12.07 15.37
CA LEU A 115 -2.53 12.77 16.64
C LEU A 115 -2.57 11.81 17.84
N ALA A 116 -3.59 10.94 17.90
CA ALA A 116 -3.74 9.97 18.99
C ALA A 116 -2.61 8.91 19.04
N ALA A 117 -2.04 8.57 17.88
CA ALA A 117 -0.97 7.57 17.76
C ALA A 117 0.45 8.16 17.87
N GLY A 118 0.58 9.49 17.99
CA GLY A 118 1.89 10.16 18.01
C GLY A 118 2.64 10.13 16.68
N TRP A 119 1.93 9.94 15.57
CA TRP A 119 2.48 9.92 14.20
C TRP A 119 2.50 11.32 13.57
N VAL A 120 2.35 12.37 14.36
CA VAL A 120 2.40 13.76 13.89
C VAL A 120 3.86 14.18 13.82
N VAL A 121 4.23 14.82 12.71
CA VAL A 121 5.58 15.38 12.58
C VAL A 121 5.62 16.64 13.46
N SER A 122 6.46 16.62 14.50
CA SER A 122 6.67 17.74 15.44
C SER A 122 7.38 18.93 14.79
#